data_AF-Q6QWF6-F1
#
_entry.id   AF-Q6QWF6-F1
#
_cell.length_a   1.000
_cell.length_b   1.000
_cell.length_c   1.000
_cell.angle_alpha   90.00
_cell.angle_beta   90.00
_cell.angle_gamma   90.00
#
_symmetry.space_group_name_H-M   'P 1'
#
loop_
_entity.id
_entity.type
_entity.pdbx_description
1 polymer ?
#
loop_
_entity_poly.entity_id
_entity_poly.type
_entity_poly.pdbx_seq_one_letter_code
_entity_poly.pdbx_strand_id
1 'polypeptide(L)'
;FGFKTIPEECVEPTKEYIHGGQYQSDSKTVNQQAFFYARELEVRDNDVFLFSIDGTVLSNVPYYSEHGYGVERFNSTLYDEWVNKGVAPALPETLKNYKKLVSLGFKI
;
A
#
# COMPACT_ATOMS: atom_id res chain seq x y z
N PHE A 1 14.74 14.56 9.97
CA PHE A 1 14.88 13.20 9.42
C PHE A 1 13.81 13.01 8.35
N GLY A 2 14.19 12.52 7.18
CA GLY A 2 13.29 12.38 6.04
C GLY A 2 14.04 12.65 4.75
N PHE A 3 14.12 11.66 3.87
CA PHE A 3 14.59 11.86 2.51
C PHE A 3 13.53 12.67 1.74
N LYS A 4 13.97 13.54 0.82
CA LYS A 4 13.04 14.33 -0.03
C LYS A 4 12.71 13.62 -1.34
N THR A 5 13.64 12.80 -1.81
CA THR A 5 13.59 12.01 -3.04
C THR A 5 14.47 10.77 -2.81
N ILE A 6 14.27 9.73 -3.61
CA ILE A 6 15.26 8.63 -3.66
C ILE A 6 16.53 9.11 -4.40
N PRO A 7 17.71 8.54 -4.12
CA PRO A 7 18.91 8.78 -4.92
C PRO A 7 18.73 8.31 -6.37
N GLU A 8 19.38 8.98 -7.33
CA GLU A 8 19.28 8.64 -8.75
C GLU A 8 19.73 7.20 -9.03
N GLU A 9 20.78 6.74 -8.35
CA GLU A 9 21.31 5.38 -8.45
C GLU A 9 20.33 4.32 -7.93
N CYS A 10 19.31 4.71 -7.16
CA CYS A 10 18.31 3.80 -6.60
C CYS A 10 17.06 3.66 -7.48
N VAL A 11 16.92 4.41 -8.58
CA VAL A 11 15.71 4.35 -9.44
C VAL A 11 15.52 2.94 -10.00
N GLU A 12 16.56 2.36 -10.60
CA GLU A 12 16.45 1.04 -11.23
C GLU A 12 16.24 -0.09 -10.22
N PRO A 13 17.00 -0.16 -9.12
CA PRO A 13 16.70 -1.09 -8.02
C PRO A 13 15.28 -0.94 -7.46
N THR A 14 14.74 0.28 -7.41
CA THR A 14 13.36 0.53 -6.94
C THR A 14 12.33 -0.06 -7.91
N LYS A 15 12.53 0.11 -9.21
CA LYS A 15 11.68 -0.51 -10.23
C LYS A 15 11.75 -2.03 -10.15
N GLU A 16 12.95 -2.59 -10.04
CA GLU A 16 13.17 -4.04 -9.88
C GLU A 16 12.48 -4.58 -8.63
N TYR A 17 12.53 -3.85 -7.51
CA TYR A 17 11.81 -4.22 -6.29
C TYR A 17 10.29 -4.26 -6.49
N ILE A 18 9.73 -3.20 -7.12
CA ILE A 18 8.28 -3.05 -7.34
C ILE A 18 7.75 -4.11 -8.33
N HIS A 19 8.47 -4.33 -9.43
CA HIS A 19 8.00 -5.16 -10.55
C HIS A 19 8.55 -6.60 -10.52
N GLY A 20 9.65 -6.84 -9.81
CA GLY A 20 10.35 -8.14 -9.72
C GLY A 20 9.74 -9.12 -8.72
N GLY A 21 8.55 -8.83 -8.19
CA GLY A 21 7.79 -9.72 -7.30
C GLY A 21 8.17 -9.63 -5.82
N GLN A 22 9.32 -9.03 -5.46
CA GLN A 22 9.72 -8.86 -4.06
C GLN A 22 8.72 -7.98 -3.30
N TYR A 23 8.31 -6.84 -3.88
CA TYR A 23 7.30 -5.96 -3.27
C TYR A 23 5.98 -6.69 -2.96
N GLN A 24 5.51 -7.54 -3.87
CA GLN A 24 4.31 -8.34 -3.64
C GLN A 24 4.53 -9.41 -2.56
N SER A 25 5.69 -10.08 -2.55
CA SER A 25 6.04 -11.08 -1.54
C SER A 25 6.07 -10.49 -0.13
N ASP A 26 6.66 -9.30 0.02
CA ASP A 26 6.74 -8.58 1.28
C ASP A 26 5.33 -8.15 1.73
N SER A 27 4.55 -7.56 0.82
CA SER A 27 3.16 -7.15 1.07
C SER A 27 2.29 -8.34 1.51
N LYS A 28 2.45 -9.49 0.86
CA LYS A 28 1.76 -10.74 1.22
C LYS A 28 2.12 -11.18 2.63
N THR A 29 3.40 -11.16 2.97
CA THR A 29 3.90 -11.63 4.27
C THR A 29 3.30 -10.79 5.41
N VAL A 30 3.36 -9.47 5.31
CA VAL A 30 2.82 -8.57 6.36
C VAL A 30 1.30 -8.74 6.50
N ASN A 31 0.58 -8.78 5.39
CA ASN A 31 -0.88 -9.00 5.41
C ASN A 31 -1.27 -10.36 5.99
N GLN A 32 -0.49 -11.42 5.73
CA GLN A 32 -0.73 -12.73 6.32
C GLN A 32 -0.51 -12.74 7.83
N GLN A 33 0.56 -12.10 8.32
CA GLN A 33 0.81 -12.03 9.76
C GLN A 33 -0.29 -11.23 10.48
N ALA A 34 -0.72 -10.09 9.91
CA ALA A 34 -1.84 -9.32 10.43
C ALA A 34 -3.13 -10.16 10.53
N PHE A 35 -3.45 -10.94 9.48
CA PHE A 35 -4.59 -11.85 9.49
C PHE A 35 -4.45 -12.96 10.54
N PHE A 36 -3.27 -13.58 10.65
CA PHE A 36 -3.03 -14.66 11.61
C PHE A 36 -3.10 -14.18 13.05
N TYR A 37 -2.72 -12.94 13.32
CA TYR A 37 -2.98 -12.35 14.63
C TYR A 37 -4.48 -12.12 14.85
N ALA A 38 -5.15 -11.48 13.89
CA ALA A 38 -6.56 -11.11 14.01
C ALA A 38 -7.51 -12.31 14.19
N ARG A 39 -7.23 -13.46 13.56
CA ARG A 39 -8.10 -14.65 13.65
C ARG A 39 -8.09 -15.33 15.02
N GLU A 40 -7.09 -15.08 15.86
CA GLU A 40 -6.97 -15.66 17.20
C GLU A 40 -7.71 -14.81 18.25
N LEU A 41 -8.26 -13.67 17.83
CA LEU A 41 -9.01 -12.76 18.70
C LEU A 41 -10.50 -13.13 18.71
N GLU A 42 -11.11 -13.01 19.88
CA GLU A 42 -12.57 -12.99 20.01
C GLU A 42 -13.08 -11.59 19.60
N VAL A 43 -13.66 -11.49 18.41
CA VAL A 43 -14.12 -10.22 17.83
C VAL A 43 -15.45 -9.80 18.42
N ARG A 44 -15.53 -8.56 18.92
CA ARG A 44 -16.73 -7.93 19.48
C ARG A 44 -17.27 -6.87 18.53
N ASP A 45 -18.52 -6.47 18.72
CA ASP A 45 -19.23 -5.53 17.84
C ASP A 45 -18.53 -4.18 17.61
N ASN A 46 -17.64 -3.74 18.51
CA ASN A 46 -16.95 -2.46 18.42
C ASN A 46 -15.46 -2.58 18.06
N ASP A 47 -14.99 -3.78 17.73
CA ASP A 47 -13.60 -3.99 17.35
C ASP A 47 -13.37 -3.55 15.89
N VAL A 48 -12.36 -2.70 15.71
CA VAL A 48 -12.04 -2.06 14.43
C VAL A 48 -10.63 -2.43 14.01
N PHE A 49 -10.44 -2.71 12.73
CA PHE A 49 -9.13 -2.83 12.11
C PHE A 49 -8.90 -1.64 11.19
N LEU A 50 -7.98 -0.75 11.59
CA LEU A 50 -7.68 0.47 10.84
C LEU A 50 -6.69 0.21 9.70
N PHE A 51 -7.00 0.72 8.51
CA PHE A 51 -6.06 0.77 7.39
C PHE A 51 -5.67 2.22 7.06
N SER A 52 -4.39 2.41 6.74
CA SER A 52 -3.96 3.57 5.95
C SER A 52 -4.49 3.45 4.51
N ILE A 53 -4.58 4.57 3.80
CA ILE A 53 -5.04 4.61 2.39
C ILE A 53 -3.88 4.40 1.43
N ASP A 54 -3.07 5.44 1.24
CA ASP A 54 -2.00 5.47 0.24
C ASP A 54 -0.85 4.52 0.60
N GLY A 55 -0.42 3.72 -0.38
CA GLY A 55 0.64 2.72 -0.19
C GLY A 55 0.21 1.55 0.72
N THR A 56 -1.06 1.48 1.11
CA THR A 56 -1.60 0.41 1.97
C THR A 56 -2.81 -0.27 1.34
N VAL A 57 -3.95 0.40 1.20
CA VAL A 57 -5.11 -0.15 0.48
C VAL A 57 -5.11 0.22 -1.00
N LEU A 58 -4.60 1.40 -1.34
CA LEU A 58 -4.50 1.90 -2.71
C LEU A 58 -3.03 2.11 -3.09
N SER A 59 -2.68 1.71 -4.31
CA SER A 59 -1.33 1.86 -4.86
C SER A 59 -1.18 3.20 -5.55
N ASN A 60 -0.15 3.95 -5.18
CA ASN A 60 0.32 5.16 -5.86
C ASN A 60 1.48 4.86 -6.83
N VAL A 61 1.83 3.59 -7.04
CA VAL A 61 2.85 3.16 -8.03
C VAL A 61 2.56 3.70 -9.43
N PRO A 62 1.30 3.72 -9.94
CA PRO A 62 1.04 4.28 -11.26
C PRO A 62 1.46 5.75 -11.38
N TYR A 63 1.14 6.58 -10.38
CA TYR A 63 1.61 7.97 -10.33
C TYR A 63 3.14 8.02 -10.33
N TYR A 64 3.79 7.34 -9.39
CA TYR A 64 5.24 7.40 -9.28
C TYR A 64 5.97 6.80 -10.49
N SER A 65 5.34 5.89 -11.25
CA SER A 65 5.92 5.34 -12.48
C SER A 65 6.07 6.37 -13.60
N GLU A 66 5.20 7.38 -13.61
CA GLU A 66 5.25 8.54 -14.53
C GLU A 66 6.14 9.68 -14.00
N HIS A 67 6.54 9.60 -12.73
CA HIS A 67 7.29 10.62 -11.98
C HIS A 67 8.63 10.09 -11.41
N GLY A 68 9.32 9.28 -12.21
CA GLY A 68 10.70 8.86 -11.91
C GLY A 68 10.86 7.97 -10.66
N TYR A 69 9.80 7.28 -10.24
CA TYR A 69 9.79 6.38 -9.08
C TYR A 69 10.26 7.05 -7.77
N GLY A 70 10.01 8.36 -7.63
CA GLY A 70 10.34 9.13 -6.42
C GLY A 70 11.69 9.83 -6.44
N VAL A 71 12.41 9.83 -7.58
CA VAL A 71 13.62 10.64 -7.77
C VAL A 71 13.29 12.12 -7.95
N GLU A 72 12.08 12.40 -8.45
CA GLU A 72 11.53 13.75 -8.58
C GLU A 72 11.02 14.25 -7.23
N ARG A 73 11.12 15.57 -6.99
CA ARG A 73 10.50 16.18 -5.81
C ARG A 73 8.98 16.05 -5.89
N PHE A 74 8.38 15.65 -4.77
CA PHE A 74 6.93 15.55 -4.65
C PHE A 74 6.25 16.89 -5.00
N ASN A 75 5.27 16.82 -5.89
CA ASN A 75 4.41 17.93 -6.27
C ASN A 75 2.98 17.60 -5.85
N SER A 76 2.51 18.26 -4.78
CA SER A 76 1.19 18.01 -4.21
C SER A 76 0.05 18.31 -5.18
N THR A 77 0.18 19.36 -5.99
CA THR A 77 -0.85 19.77 -6.96
C THR A 77 -1.07 18.68 -8.01
N LEU A 78 0.02 18.16 -8.58
CA LEU A 78 -0.07 17.07 -9.57
C LEU A 78 -0.58 15.77 -8.94
N TYR A 79 -0.18 15.48 -7.70
CA TYR A 79 -0.66 14.31 -6.98
C TYR A 79 -2.17 14.41 -6.70
N ASP A 80 -2.66 15.56 -6.22
CA ASP A 80 -4.07 15.79 -5.95
C ASP A 80 -4.91 15.72 -7.24
N GLU A 81 -4.41 16.26 -8.36
CA GLU A 81 -5.03 16.08 -9.67
C GLU A 81 -5.12 14.61 -10.08
N TRP A 82 -4.08 13.80 -9.80
CA TRP A 82 -4.11 12.36 -10.05
C TRP A 82 -5.08 11.61 -9.14
N VAL A 83 -5.10 11.95 -7.84
CA VAL A 83 -6.04 11.38 -6.86
C VAL A 83 -7.48 11.64 -7.29
N ASN A 84 -7.80 12.85 -7.75
CA ASN A 84 -9.14 13.23 -8.21
C ASN A 84 -9.60 12.47 -9.46
N LYS A 85 -8.69 11.83 -10.21
CA LYS A 85 -9.07 10.95 -11.33
C LYS A 85 -9.67 9.62 -10.84
N GLY A 86 -9.44 9.23 -9.57
CA GLY A 86 -10.01 8.01 -9.00
C GLY A 86 -9.48 6.71 -9.62
N VAL A 87 -8.26 6.74 -10.17
CA VAL A 87 -7.66 5.63 -10.93
C VAL A 87 -6.69 4.76 -10.13
N ALA A 88 -6.50 5.04 -8.84
CA ALA A 88 -5.58 4.28 -7.99
C ALA A 88 -6.06 2.82 -7.82
N PRO A 89 -5.27 1.81 -8.22
CA PRO A 89 -5.66 0.42 -8.07
C PRO A 89 -5.51 -0.05 -6.62
N ALA A 90 -6.32 -1.02 -6.22
CA ALA A 90 -6.16 -1.66 -4.92
C ALA A 90 -4.83 -2.44 -4.84
N LEU A 91 -4.17 -2.38 -3.68
CA LEU A 91 -3.06 -3.29 -3.40
C LEU A 91 -3.60 -4.70 -3.17
N PRO A 92 -3.19 -5.71 -3.97
CA PRO A 92 -3.92 -6.98 -4.07
C PRO A 92 -3.85 -7.80 -2.78
N GLU A 93 -2.72 -7.81 -2.09
CA GLU A 93 -2.58 -8.58 -0.84
C GLU A 93 -3.34 -7.92 0.32
N THR A 94 -3.41 -6.59 0.37
CA THR A 94 -4.25 -5.85 1.32
C THR A 94 -5.74 -6.07 1.06
N LEU A 95 -6.18 -6.07 -0.20
CA LEU A 95 -7.58 -6.36 -0.55
C LEU A 95 -8.00 -7.78 -0.13
N LYS A 96 -7.10 -8.76 -0.29
CA LYS A 96 -7.34 -10.13 0.22
C LYS A 96 -7.48 -10.13 1.74
N ASN A 97 -6.62 -9.40 2.45
CA ASN A 97 -6.66 -9.32 3.90
C ASN A 97 -7.92 -8.60 4.42
N TYR A 98 -8.27 -7.46 3.82
CA TYR A 98 -9.52 -6.73 4.09
C TYR A 98 -10.74 -7.66 4.07
N LYS A 99 -10.89 -8.44 2.99
CA LYS A 99 -12.02 -9.39 2.85
C LYS A 99 -12.03 -10.45 3.96
N LYS A 100 -10.85 -10.93 4.36
CA LYS A 100 -10.73 -11.92 5.45
C LYS A 100 -11.07 -11.31 6.81
N LEU A 101 -10.60 -10.11 7.10
CA LEU A 101 -10.89 -9.40 8.36
C LEU A 101 -12.38 -9.09 8.50
N VAL A 102 -13.02 -8.60 7.43
CA VAL A 102 -14.48 -8.41 7.39
C VAL A 102 -15.21 -9.73 7.66
N SER A 103 -14.73 -10.85 7.11
CA SER A 103 -15.35 -12.17 7.36
C SER A 103 -15.18 -12.69 8.80
N LEU A 104 -14.21 -12.15 9.56
CA LEU A 104 -14.04 -12.42 11.00
C LEU A 104 -14.92 -11.53 11.88
N GLY A 105 -15.65 -10.56 11.30
CA GLY A 105 -16.52 -9.63 12.04
C GLY A 105 -15.88 -8.29 12.40
N PHE A 106 -14.63 -8.04 12.01
CA PHE A 106 -14.01 -6.72 12.24
C PHE A 106 -14.73 -5.65 11.41
N LYS A 107 -14.94 -4.48 12.02
CA LYS A 107 -15.24 -3.26 11.29
C LYS A 107 -13.95 -2.67 10.73
N ILE A 108 -14.01 -2.12 9.53
CA ILE A 108 -12.87 -1.50 8.85
C ILE A 108 -13.12 0.00 8.70
#